data_AF-A0A539CPV6-F1
#
_entry.id   AF-A0A539CPV6-F1
#
_cell.length_a   1.000
_cell.length_b   1.000
_cell.length_c   1.000
_cell.angle_alpha   90.00
_cell.angle_beta   90.00
_cell.angle_gamma   90.00
#
_symmetry.space_group_name_H-M   'P 1'
#
loop_
_entity.id
_entity.type
_entity.pdbx_description
1 polymer ?
#
loop_
_entity_poly.entity_id
_entity_poly.type
_entity_poly.pdbx_seq_one_letter_code
_entity_poly.pdbx_strand_id
1 'polypeptide(L)' 'MVRDLLPKAHFATVYAKPMGRPLVDTFITEVSQDTWIYFPWDLGLSFQAPIAGPGQGS' A
#
# COMPACT_ATOMS: atom_id res chain seq x y z
N MET A 1 -2.02 20.43 13.81
CA MET A 1 -1.66 19.16 13.13
C MET A 1 -1.32 18.10 14.19
N VAL A 2 -1.34 16.78 13.90
CA VAL A 2 -1.09 15.72 14.92
C VAL A 2 0.25 15.88 15.66
N ARG A 3 1.26 16.45 15.02
CA ARG A 3 2.55 16.79 15.65
C ARG A 3 2.43 17.77 16.82
N ASP A 4 1.43 18.66 16.81
CA ASP A 4 1.21 19.60 17.92
C ASP A 4 0.63 18.89 19.15
N LEU A 5 -0.09 17.79 18.95
CA LEU A 5 -0.67 16.97 20.02
C LEU A 5 0.37 16.03 20.64
N LEU A 6 1.32 15.57 19.84
CA LEU A 6 2.36 14.61 20.25
C LEU A 6 3.74 15.11 19.81
N PRO A 7 4.26 16.20 20.39
CA PRO A 7 5.47 16.88 19.89
C PRO A 7 6.76 16.06 20.08
N LYS A 8 6.73 15.04 20.94
CA LYS A 8 7.88 14.17 21.23
C LYS A 8 7.78 12.79 20.56
N ALA A 9 6.72 12.52 19.81
CA ALA A 9 6.53 11.23 19.16
C ALA A 9 7.39 11.11 17.90
N HIS A 10 7.85 9.88 17.63
CA HIS A 10 8.52 9.51 16.40
C HIS A 10 7.50 8.90 15.42
N PHE A 11 7.28 9.56 14.29
CA PHE A 11 6.35 9.16 13.26
C PHE A 11 7.07 8.36 12.18
N ALA A 12 6.71 7.07 12.04
CA ALA A 12 7.27 6.19 11.02
C ALA A 12 6.18 5.62 10.10
N THR A 13 6.54 5.36 8.84
CA THR A 13 5.67 4.69 7.86
C THR A 13 6.45 3.64 7.06
N VAL A 14 5.79 2.63 6.50
CA VAL A 14 6.46 1.69 5.59
C VAL A 14 6.69 2.34 4.22
N TYR A 15 5.68 3.03 3.70
CA TYR A 15 5.72 3.71 2.41
C TYR A 15 5.45 5.21 2.57
N ALA A 16 6.25 6.06 1.92
CA ALA A 16 6.08 7.51 1.92
C ALA A 16 5.88 8.02 0.48
N LYS A 17 4.89 8.90 0.29
CA LYS A 17 4.70 9.67 -0.95
C LYS A 17 5.29 11.07 -0.80
N PRO A 18 5.71 11.76 -1.89
CA PRO A 18 6.39 13.05 -1.83
C PRO A 18 5.67 14.10 -0.98
N MET A 19 4.33 14.20 -1.09
CA MET A 19 3.57 15.18 -0.32
C MET A 19 3.50 14.87 1.19
N GLY A 20 3.60 13.59 1.57
CA GLY A 20 3.56 13.15 2.97
C GLY A 20 4.95 13.01 3.60
N ARG A 21 6.01 12.94 2.78
CA ARG A 21 7.40 12.73 3.21
C ARG A 21 7.88 13.73 4.27
N PRO A 22 7.57 15.05 4.21
CA PRO A 22 7.98 16.02 5.23
C PRO A 22 7.30 15.82 6.60
N LEU A 23 6.25 15.01 6.66
CA LEU A 23 5.43 14.83 7.86
C LEU A 23 5.88 13.65 8.73
N VAL A 24 6.84 12.83 8.28
CA VAL A 24 7.29 11.60 8.96
C VAL A 24 8.80 11.63 9.20
N ASP A 25 9.22 11.07 10.33
CA ASP A 25 10.63 11.05 10.75
C ASP A 25 11.40 9.90 10.09
N THR A 26 10.75 8.76 9.85
CA THR A 26 11.38 7.59 9.20
C THR A 26 10.42 6.89 8.26
N PHE A 27 10.98 6.31 7.20
CA PHE A 27 10.27 5.54 6.21
C PHE A 27 11.21 4.52 5.58
N ILE A 28 10.67 3.44 5.00
CA ILE A 28 11.48 2.42 4.33
C ILE A 28 11.57 2.69 2.82
N THR A 29 10.42 2.89 2.17
CA THR A 29 10.37 3.03 0.70
C THR A 29 9.62 4.30 0.31
N GLU A 30 10.25 5.13 -0.51
CA GLU A 30 9.55 6.24 -1.19
C GLU A 30 8.87 5.69 -2.45
N VAL A 31 7.62 6.11 -2.68
CA VAL A 31 6.85 5.75 -3.87
C VAL A 31 6.36 7.01 -4.57
N SER A 32 6.16 6.95 -5.88
CA SER A 32 5.66 8.12 -6.62
C SER A 32 4.26 8.51 -6.14
N GLN A 33 3.91 9.78 -6.31
CA GLN A 33 2.63 10.32 -5.83
C GLN A 33 1.43 9.58 -6.46
N ASP A 34 1.56 9.21 -7.74
CA ASP A 34 0.62 8.48 -8.58
C ASP A 34 0.65 6.96 -8.38
N THR A 35 1.58 6.42 -7.60
CA THR A 35 1.61 4.97 -7.30
C THR A 35 0.36 4.57 -6.50
N TRP A 36 -0.34 3.55 -7.01
CA TRP A 36 -1.38 2.83 -6.26
C TRP A 36 -0.74 1.62 -5.54
N ILE A 37 -0.81 1.60 -4.21
CA ILE A 37 -0.23 0.53 -3.40
C ILE A 37 -1.35 -0.46 -3.07
N TYR A 38 -1.20 -1.71 -3.50
CA TYR A 38 -2.00 -2.82 -2.96
C TYR A 38 -1.31 -3.35 -1.72
N PHE A 39 -1.91 -3.20 -0.55
CA PHE A 39 -1.34 -3.77 0.66
C PHE A 39 -1.59 -5.27 0.72
N PRO A 40 -0.70 -6.04 1.38
CA PRO A 40 -0.87 -7.48 1.50
C PRO A 40 -2.23 -7.90 2.12
N TRP A 41 -2.79 -7.06 2.98
CA TRP A 41 -4.09 -7.30 3.62
C TRP A 41 -5.31 -6.87 2.79
N ASP A 42 -5.10 -6.08 1.73
CA ASP A 42 -6.19 -5.73 0.80
C ASP A 42 -6.46 -6.87 -0.20
N LEU A 43 -5.53 -7.82 -0.30
CA LEU A 43 -5.63 -8.98 -1.18
C LEU A 43 -6.28 -10.15 -0.43
N GLY A 44 -7.44 -10.60 -0.91
CA GLY A 44 -8.07 -11.84 -0.50
C GLY A 44 -7.86 -12.95 -1.52
N LEU A 45 -7.67 -14.19 -1.05
CA LEU A 45 -7.73 -15.35 -1.93
C LEU A 45 -9.17 -15.49 -2.45
N SER A 46 -9.35 -15.33 -3.75
CA SER A 46 -10.62 -15.60 -4.42
C SER A 46 -10.42 -16.67 -5.49
N PHE A 47 -11.44 -17.50 -5.68
CA PHE A 47 -11.44 -18.47 -6.76
C PHE A 47 -11.46 -17.73 -8.10
N GLN A 48 -10.45 -17.99 -8.93
CA GLN A 48 -10.40 -17.53 -10.31
C GLN A 48 -10.76 -18.72 -11.22
N ALA A 49 -11.81 -18.58 -12.02
CA ALA A 49 -12.13 -19.60 -13.02
C ALA A 49 -10.96 -19.76 -14.02
N PRO A 50 -10.71 -20.97 -14.55
CA PRO A 50 -9.71 -21.18 -15.58
C PRO A 50 -9.95 -20.28 -16.81
N ILE A 51 -8.88 -19.76 -17.40
CA ILE A 51 -8.95 -18.92 -18.60
C ILE A 51 -9.42 -19.72 -19.82
N ALA A 52 -9.11 -21.02 -19.86
CA ALA A 52 -9.68 -21.95 -20.84
C ALA A 52 -11.02 -22.46 -20.32
N GLY A 53 -12.10 -22.29 -21.11
CA GLY A 53 -13.38 -22.94 -20.83
C GLY A 53 -13.23 -24.47 -20.75
N PRO A 54 -14.24 -25.20 -20.25
CA PRO A 54 -14.22 -26.65 -20.28
C PRO A 54 -13.92 -27.08 -21.73
N GLY A 55 -12.80 -27.78 -21.92
CA GLY A 55 -12.41 -28.26 -23.23
C GLY A 55 -13.60 -29.00 -23.81
N GLN A 56 -14.12 -28.53 -24.94
CA GLN A 56 -15.10 -29.26 -25.72
C GLN A 56 -14.38 -30.49 -26.30
N GLY A 57 -14.22 -31.51 -25.45
CA GLY A 57 -13.97 -32.88 -25.88
C GLY A 57 -15.28 -33.43 -26.39
N SER A 58 -15.47 -33.35 -27.70
CA SER A 58 -16.42 -34.18 -28.45
C SER A 58 -15.89 -35.61 -28.55
#